data_AF-A0A946WQY4-F1
#
_entry.id   AF-A0A946WQY4-F1
#
_cell.length_a   1.000
_cell.length_b   1.000
_cell.length_c   1.000
_cell.angle_alpha   90.00
_cell.angle_beta   90.00
_cell.angle_gamma   90.00
#
_symmetry.space_group_name_H-M   'P 1'
#
loop_
_entity.id
_entity.type
_entity.pdbx_description
1 polymer ?
#
loop_
_entity_poly.entity_id
_entity_poly.type
_entity_poly.pdbx_seq_one_letter_code
_entity_poly.pdbx_strand_id
1 'polypeptide(L)'
;MLRISFVATLLVLILLSTLTCPVFAQPRRDNYDLFEIEYNWLEIEDTGEPLVDIRNNDFFGPYNIGYPFQFYGQIYEQFWVSSNGFIGFGPIEGYNNFENEQFPTENVPNNIIAPYWKDLDPSAFWADGVVLQGLRNGKRVIQYHNVGERNEDGRSPENVITMQIILEPNGDIIFQYREIGEEFDLDVGTIGIENLTGTQGLTLRNNGEGIDIQNETALLVSTHGPGSFLIWDATAETESGNAQEAALRALDHTVAHLRFLDGEGDQLPEDLREFEAVFINLGNYGINGEHYHPLTEAEGQVVADYIEAGGAVYLEGSDTWNNDDATNAHPYFHINGIADGERLDPPVMGHDGTFTEGFRFNDYQAQHNAFVDHLQAQEGAEGIFSFIDNEEEFVGMVAFMGEAYRTIGCSFEFGGLVDGDRGTKEQLMDLMIEFFRSPPPEFPPPLNLVAQVGDGEVTLSWDHPRRAQQIIGRNVLDLQREIARLSQPRNSLKPSDADRDRIVELREQLETALLASEQAPQRDELESFQIFMNGEEYAFTNAHELTVIELENNQLYLFAVRAVYSNPNGVSEIAGPVFAVPTAIVGPGWTQD
;
A
#
# COMPACT_ATOMS: atom_id res chain seq x y z
N MET A 1 29.87 -64.84 16.28
CA MET A 1 28.94 -65.99 16.08
C MET A 1 27.58 -65.39 15.75
N LEU A 2 27.20 -65.29 14.47
CA LEU A 2 26.46 -66.28 13.68
C LEU A 2 24.98 -66.47 14.09
N ARG A 3 24.08 -66.20 13.11
CA ARG A 3 22.69 -66.69 12.88
C ARG A 3 21.54 -65.86 13.48
N ILE A 4 20.64 -65.23 12.72
CA ILE A 4 19.74 -65.64 11.59
C ILE A 4 18.55 -66.51 12.05
N SER A 5 17.34 -65.92 12.00
CA SER A 5 16.08 -66.39 11.34
C SER A 5 14.83 -65.90 12.11
N PHE A 6 14.01 -64.97 11.58
CA PHE A 6 12.94 -65.09 10.56
C PHE A 6 11.71 -65.93 10.96
N VAL A 7 10.57 -65.25 11.20
CA VAL A 7 9.18 -65.54 10.75
C VAL A 7 8.41 -64.20 10.86
N ALA A 8 8.24 -63.38 9.81
CA ALA A 8 7.28 -63.46 8.69
C ALA A 8 5.79 -63.35 9.09
N THR A 9 5.19 -62.16 8.97
CA THR A 9 3.95 -61.99 8.20
C THR A 9 3.94 -60.58 7.58
N LEU A 10 3.72 -60.56 6.28
CA LEU A 10 3.84 -59.47 5.33
C LEU A 10 2.44 -58.90 5.05
N LEU A 11 2.26 -57.58 5.14
CA LEU A 11 1.39 -56.86 4.21
C LEU A 11 1.94 -55.42 4.02
N VAL A 12 1.97 -55.04 2.75
CA VAL A 12 2.83 -54.05 2.10
C VAL A 12 2.05 -52.79 1.77
N LEU A 13 2.66 -51.61 1.98
CA LEU A 13 2.61 -50.36 1.17
C LEU A 13 3.43 -49.30 1.94
N ILE A 14 4.75 -49.11 1.72
CA ILE A 14 5.45 -48.23 0.73
C ILE A 14 4.81 -46.82 0.68
N LEU A 15 5.40 -45.67 1.05
CA LEU A 15 6.69 -44.99 0.76
C LEU A 15 6.99 -43.99 1.92
N LEU A 16 8.17 -43.87 2.57
CA LEU A 16 9.46 -43.22 2.22
C LEU A 16 9.46 -41.72 1.87
N SER A 17 9.96 -40.88 2.78
CA SER A 17 10.97 -39.79 2.61
C SER A 17 11.04 -38.95 3.92
N THR A 18 12.09 -38.98 4.74
CA THR A 18 13.38 -38.24 4.73
C THR A 18 13.31 -36.70 4.63
N LEU A 19 13.47 -36.06 5.80
CA LEU A 19 14.14 -34.78 6.13
C LEU A 19 14.16 -33.63 5.11
N THR A 20 13.53 -32.51 5.47
CA THR A 20 13.95 -31.11 5.18
C THR A 20 13.41 -30.20 6.30
N CYS A 21 14.28 -29.48 7.02
CA CYS A 21 14.63 -28.06 6.89
C CYS A 21 13.47 -27.10 7.30
N PRO A 22 13.70 -26.13 8.21
CA PRO A 22 12.64 -25.22 8.63
C PRO A 22 12.27 -24.33 7.44
N VAL A 23 11.03 -24.44 6.98
CA VAL A 23 10.44 -23.45 6.09
C VAL A 23 10.43 -22.13 6.86
N PHE A 24 11.20 -21.16 6.36
CA PHE A 24 10.99 -19.76 6.69
C PHE A 24 9.51 -19.47 6.50
N ALA A 25 8.82 -19.04 7.56
CA ALA A 25 7.45 -18.60 7.48
C ALA A 25 7.33 -17.54 6.38
N GLN A 26 6.47 -17.81 5.40
CA GLN A 26 6.17 -16.95 4.27
C GLN A 26 5.67 -15.58 4.78
N PRO A 27 6.09 -14.43 4.20
CA PRO A 27 5.48 -13.15 4.52
C PRO A 27 4.00 -13.17 4.10
N ARG A 28 3.16 -12.97 5.13
CA ARG A 28 1.69 -13.04 5.21
C ARG A 28 0.98 -12.17 4.17
N ARG A 29 -0.15 -12.65 3.68
CA ARG A 29 -0.99 -11.99 2.67
C ARG A 29 -2.29 -11.40 3.27
N ASP A 30 -2.22 -10.91 4.52
CA ASP A 30 -3.42 -10.78 5.36
C ASP A 30 -3.47 -9.51 6.26
N ASN A 31 -2.57 -8.54 6.07
CA ASN A 31 -2.59 -7.34 6.91
C ASN A 31 -3.46 -6.27 6.26
N TYR A 32 -4.69 -6.14 6.75
CA TYR A 32 -5.47 -4.92 6.55
C TYR A 32 -4.76 -3.74 7.20
N ASP A 33 -4.80 -2.60 6.53
CA ASP A 33 -4.35 -1.30 7.01
C ASP A 33 -5.56 -0.37 7.22
N LEU A 34 -5.35 0.69 8.00
CA LEU A 34 -6.35 1.72 8.26
C LEU A 34 -6.06 2.98 7.45
N PHE A 35 -7.10 3.54 6.83
CA PHE A 35 -7.08 4.85 6.20
C PHE A 35 -8.25 5.68 6.71
N GLU A 36 -8.03 6.94 7.04
CA GLU A 36 -9.13 7.89 7.20
C GLU A 36 -9.62 8.31 5.80
N ILE A 37 -10.94 8.33 5.62
CA ILE A 37 -11.57 8.71 4.35
C ILE A 37 -12.62 9.79 4.59
N GLU A 38 -13.05 10.45 3.51
CA GLU A 38 -14.16 11.40 3.59
C GLU A 38 -15.44 10.69 4.06
N TYR A 39 -16.08 11.27 5.07
CA TYR A 39 -17.35 10.78 5.58
C TYR A 39 -18.47 10.96 4.54
N ASN A 40 -19.18 9.87 4.27
CA ASN A 40 -20.22 9.82 3.27
C ASN A 40 -21.29 8.80 3.65
N TRP A 41 -22.22 9.23 4.51
CA TRP A 41 -23.25 8.38 5.09
C TRP A 41 -24.16 7.76 4.02
N LEU A 42 -24.35 6.44 4.06
CA LEU A 42 -25.27 5.75 3.17
C LEU A 42 -26.64 5.62 3.83
N GLU A 43 -27.57 6.49 3.48
CA GLU A 43 -28.91 6.46 4.09
C GLU A 43 -29.67 5.15 3.75
N ILE A 44 -29.98 4.36 4.79
CA ILE A 44 -30.73 3.11 4.68
C ILE A 44 -31.90 2.98 5.67
N GLU A 45 -32.28 3.99 6.45
CA GLU A 45 -33.40 3.88 7.40
C GLU A 45 -34.74 3.59 6.70
N ASP A 46 -34.95 4.17 5.51
CA ASP A 46 -36.15 3.96 4.70
C ASP A 46 -36.08 2.73 3.77
N THR A 47 -34.89 2.19 3.53
CA THR A 47 -34.65 1.13 2.51
C THR A 47 -34.07 -0.17 3.07
N GLY A 48 -33.50 -0.13 4.26
CA GLY A 48 -32.92 -1.26 4.96
C GLY A 48 -33.98 -2.12 5.64
N GLU A 49 -33.66 -3.39 5.81
CA GLU A 49 -34.50 -4.33 6.53
C GLU A 49 -34.11 -4.27 8.02
N PRO A 50 -35.03 -3.90 8.94
CA PRO A 50 -34.74 -3.86 10.36
C PRO A 50 -34.64 -5.26 10.94
N LEU A 51 -33.69 -5.45 11.86
CA LEU A 51 -33.52 -6.65 12.66
C LEU A 51 -34.53 -6.60 13.82
N VAL A 52 -35.76 -7.03 13.53
CA VAL A 52 -36.85 -7.01 14.52
C VAL A 52 -36.51 -7.91 15.72
N ASP A 53 -36.76 -7.40 16.93
CA ASP A 53 -36.53 -8.08 18.21
C ASP A 53 -35.06 -8.35 18.58
N ILE A 54 -34.07 -7.71 17.95
CA ILE A 54 -32.70 -7.73 18.47
C ILE A 54 -32.63 -6.97 19.81
N ARG A 55 -32.19 -7.63 20.88
CA ARG A 55 -32.07 -7.07 22.23
C ARG A 55 -30.66 -7.26 22.77
N ASN A 56 -30.42 -6.78 23.98
CA ASN A 56 -29.17 -7.00 24.69
C ASN A 56 -28.67 -8.44 24.61
N ASN A 57 -27.41 -8.62 24.19
CA ASN A 57 -26.73 -9.90 24.06
C ASN A 57 -27.44 -10.91 23.13
N ASP A 58 -28.19 -10.42 22.14
CA ASP A 58 -28.66 -11.22 21.01
C ASP A 58 -27.71 -11.11 19.80
N PHE A 59 -27.85 -12.04 18.86
CA PHE A 59 -27.28 -11.95 17.53
C PHE A 59 -28.24 -12.58 16.52
N PHE A 60 -28.24 -12.07 15.29
CA PHE A 60 -29.15 -12.47 14.23
C PHE A 60 -28.41 -12.79 12.94
N GLY A 61 -28.96 -13.72 12.16
CA GLY A 61 -28.40 -14.14 10.88
C GLY A 61 -28.52 -15.65 10.65
N PRO A 62 -27.91 -16.17 9.57
CA PRO A 62 -27.14 -15.42 8.60
C PRO A 62 -28.00 -14.52 7.69
N TYR A 63 -27.45 -13.37 7.31
CA TYR A 63 -27.94 -12.52 6.23
C TYR A 63 -27.03 -12.67 5.01
N ASN A 64 -27.59 -12.61 3.80
CA ASN A 64 -26.79 -12.67 2.58
C ASN A 64 -26.06 -11.35 2.35
N ILE A 65 -24.76 -11.40 2.06
CA ILE A 65 -23.96 -10.23 1.67
C ILE A 65 -24.44 -9.72 0.31
N GLY A 66 -24.72 -10.62 -0.63
CA GLY A 66 -25.22 -10.30 -1.98
C GLY A 66 -24.17 -10.45 -3.07
N TYR A 67 -22.92 -10.72 -2.69
CA TYR A 67 -21.77 -11.05 -3.53
C TYR A 67 -20.74 -11.83 -2.68
N PRO A 68 -19.76 -12.50 -3.30
CA PRO A 68 -18.62 -13.08 -2.60
C PRO A 68 -17.79 -11.96 -1.98
N PHE A 69 -17.57 -12.00 -0.66
CA PHE A 69 -16.80 -11.02 0.07
C PHE A 69 -15.53 -11.64 0.64
N GLN A 70 -14.37 -11.09 0.30
CA GLN A 70 -13.08 -11.59 0.75
C GLN A 70 -12.70 -10.96 2.09
N PHE A 71 -12.41 -11.79 3.08
CA PHE A 71 -11.96 -11.37 4.41
C PHE A 71 -10.91 -12.33 4.96
N TYR A 72 -9.71 -11.83 5.24
CA TYR A 72 -8.54 -12.64 5.66
C TYR A 72 -8.31 -13.88 4.78
N GLY A 73 -8.28 -13.66 3.46
CA GLY A 73 -8.03 -14.71 2.46
C GLY A 73 -9.16 -15.73 2.31
N GLN A 74 -10.31 -15.56 2.96
CA GLN A 74 -11.48 -16.43 2.86
C GLN A 74 -12.65 -15.70 2.20
N ILE A 75 -13.47 -16.44 1.45
CA ILE A 75 -14.68 -15.90 0.81
C ILE A 75 -15.90 -16.21 1.67
N TYR A 76 -16.68 -15.17 1.99
CA TYR A 76 -17.93 -15.27 2.70
C TYR A 76 -19.09 -14.76 1.83
N GLU A 77 -20.23 -15.44 1.93
CA GLU A 77 -21.47 -15.01 1.26
C GLU A 77 -22.53 -14.53 2.26
N GLN A 78 -22.29 -14.76 3.55
CA GLN A 78 -23.23 -14.58 4.63
C GLN A 78 -22.56 -14.05 5.88
N PHE A 79 -23.29 -13.25 6.66
CA PHE A 79 -22.81 -12.67 7.91
C PHE A 79 -23.89 -12.74 9.01
N TRP A 80 -23.46 -12.66 10.26
CA TRP A 80 -24.31 -12.48 11.43
C TRP A 80 -24.06 -11.12 12.04
N VAL A 81 -25.08 -10.54 12.66
CA VAL A 81 -25.03 -9.24 13.34
C VAL A 81 -25.20 -9.48 14.83
N SER A 82 -24.28 -8.97 15.64
CA SER A 82 -24.41 -8.96 17.10
C SER A 82 -25.13 -7.69 17.56
N SER A 83 -25.91 -7.77 18.63
CA SER A 83 -26.42 -6.57 19.31
C SER A 83 -25.29 -5.68 19.85
N ASN A 84 -24.13 -6.27 20.13
CA ASN A 84 -22.96 -5.65 20.76
C ASN A 84 -22.02 -4.93 19.78
N GLY A 85 -22.52 -4.49 18.62
CA GLY A 85 -21.80 -3.55 17.75
C GLY A 85 -20.74 -4.16 16.83
N PHE A 86 -20.81 -5.47 16.57
CA PHE A 86 -19.97 -6.16 15.58
C PHE A 86 -20.78 -7.08 14.66
N ILE A 87 -20.21 -7.44 13.52
CA ILE A 87 -20.67 -8.54 12.67
C ILE A 87 -19.63 -9.65 12.68
N GLY A 88 -20.01 -10.84 12.24
CA GLY A 88 -19.04 -11.90 12.00
C GLY A 88 -19.50 -12.93 10.98
N PHE A 89 -18.56 -13.73 10.51
CA PHE A 89 -18.78 -14.70 9.42
C PHE A 89 -18.80 -16.16 9.90
N GLY A 90 -18.90 -16.34 11.21
CA GLY A 90 -18.93 -17.62 11.90
C GLY A 90 -17.54 -18.23 12.13
N PRO A 91 -17.42 -19.27 12.98
CA PRO A 91 -18.45 -19.85 13.84
C PRO A 91 -19.08 -18.84 14.82
N ILE A 92 -20.38 -18.98 15.10
CA ILE A 92 -21.17 -18.03 15.90
C ILE A 92 -20.93 -18.10 17.42
N GLU A 93 -19.95 -18.91 17.86
CA GLU A 93 -19.64 -19.04 19.28
C GLU A 93 -19.15 -17.68 19.82
N GLY A 94 -19.74 -17.23 20.92
CA GLY A 94 -19.41 -15.92 21.51
C GLY A 94 -20.06 -14.72 20.81
N TYR A 95 -20.92 -14.87 19.81
CA TYR A 95 -21.51 -13.71 19.11
C TYR A 95 -22.49 -12.91 19.98
N ASN A 96 -22.89 -13.45 21.13
CA ASN A 96 -23.62 -12.78 22.20
C ASN A 96 -22.72 -12.19 23.31
N ASN A 97 -21.40 -12.22 23.14
CA ASN A 97 -20.46 -11.72 24.14
C ASN A 97 -20.37 -10.19 24.09
N PHE A 98 -20.48 -9.55 25.23
CA PHE A 98 -20.32 -8.10 25.39
C PHE A 98 -18.92 -7.71 25.88
N GLU A 99 -18.16 -8.68 26.42
CA GLU A 99 -16.82 -8.44 26.94
C GLU A 99 -15.83 -8.29 25.79
N ASN A 100 -15.50 -7.03 25.46
CA ASN A 100 -14.60 -6.70 24.38
C ASN A 100 -13.14 -7.03 24.70
N GLU A 101 -12.39 -7.44 23.68
CA GLU A 101 -10.96 -7.77 23.78
C GLU A 101 -10.13 -7.02 22.73
N GLN A 102 -8.81 -6.99 22.91
CA GLN A 102 -7.88 -6.49 21.90
C GLN A 102 -7.62 -7.57 20.84
N PHE A 103 -7.60 -7.19 19.58
CA PHE A 103 -7.24 -8.07 18.46
C PHE A 103 -5.73 -8.04 18.15
N PRO A 104 -5.15 -9.15 17.68
CA PRO A 104 -5.78 -10.48 17.57
C PRO A 104 -5.91 -11.19 18.92
N THR A 105 -6.98 -11.95 19.13
CA THR A 105 -7.15 -12.81 20.30
C THR A 105 -7.70 -14.18 19.89
N GLU A 106 -7.15 -15.29 20.41
CA GLU A 106 -7.71 -16.62 20.14
C GLU A 106 -9.02 -16.90 20.92
N ASN A 107 -9.41 -15.99 21.82
CA ASN A 107 -10.69 -16.09 22.54
C ASN A 107 -11.87 -15.85 21.60
N VAL A 108 -13.03 -16.45 21.90
CA VAL A 108 -14.25 -16.24 21.11
C VAL A 108 -15.00 -14.99 21.58
N PRO A 109 -15.65 -14.22 20.69
CA PRO A 109 -15.88 -14.50 19.26
C PRO A 109 -14.65 -14.24 18.38
N ASN A 110 -14.54 -14.98 17.27
CA ASN A 110 -13.54 -14.80 16.22
C ASN A 110 -14.23 -14.55 14.87
N ASN A 111 -13.46 -14.22 13.84
CA ASN A 111 -13.95 -13.94 12.49
C ASN A 111 -14.91 -12.74 12.44
N ILE A 112 -14.55 -11.67 13.15
CA ILE A 112 -15.43 -10.53 13.38
C ILE A 112 -14.90 -9.24 12.78
N ILE A 113 -15.85 -8.37 12.45
CA ILE A 113 -15.64 -6.97 12.09
C ILE A 113 -16.41 -6.13 13.10
N ALA A 114 -15.67 -5.32 13.87
CA ALA A 114 -16.20 -4.54 14.98
C ALA A 114 -15.91 -3.04 14.76
N PRO A 115 -16.87 -2.26 14.21
CA PRO A 115 -16.76 -0.80 14.25
C PRO A 115 -16.82 -0.28 15.69
N TYR A 116 -17.51 -0.98 16.61
CA TYR A 116 -17.49 -0.66 18.03
C TYR A 116 -18.06 -1.82 18.87
N TRP A 117 -17.23 -2.78 19.26
CA TRP A 117 -17.63 -3.89 20.12
C TRP A 117 -17.72 -3.45 21.58
N LYS A 118 -18.95 -3.48 22.13
CA LYS A 118 -19.27 -3.10 23.51
C LYS A 118 -20.60 -3.74 23.98
N ASP A 119 -20.89 -3.72 25.29
CA ASP A 119 -22.21 -4.03 25.85
C ASP A 119 -23.28 -3.01 25.42
N LEU A 120 -23.93 -3.29 24.30
CA LEU A 120 -24.95 -2.44 23.68
C LEU A 120 -26.33 -3.10 23.78
N ASP A 121 -27.37 -2.27 23.92
CA ASP A 121 -28.76 -2.72 23.99
C ASP A 121 -29.63 -1.92 23.02
N PRO A 122 -29.87 -2.46 21.80
CA PRO A 122 -30.80 -1.85 20.84
C PRO A 122 -32.24 -1.71 21.38
N SER A 123 -32.60 -2.44 22.45
CA SER A 123 -33.93 -2.41 23.06
C SER A 123 -34.05 -1.50 24.28
N ALA A 124 -32.98 -0.75 24.60
CA ALA A 124 -32.93 0.17 25.72
C ALA A 124 -34.08 1.20 25.63
N PHE A 125 -34.98 1.23 26.62
CA PHE A 125 -36.20 2.05 26.55
C PHE A 125 -35.96 3.58 26.52
N TRP A 126 -34.73 4.03 26.83
CA TRP A 126 -34.32 5.43 26.78
C TRP A 126 -33.72 5.84 25.43
N ALA A 127 -33.50 4.87 24.55
CA ALA A 127 -33.01 5.06 23.20
C ALA A 127 -34.06 4.54 22.19
N ASP A 128 -34.15 5.15 21.02
CA ASP A 128 -34.99 4.65 19.92
C ASP A 128 -34.13 3.77 18.99
N GLY A 129 -33.44 2.79 19.61
CA GLY A 129 -32.41 1.98 18.95
C GLY A 129 -32.97 1.02 17.91
N VAL A 130 -32.34 0.97 16.74
CA VAL A 130 -32.67 0.02 15.67
C VAL A 130 -31.39 -0.44 14.98
N VAL A 131 -31.31 -1.74 14.67
CA VAL A 131 -30.27 -2.29 13.80
C VAL A 131 -30.88 -2.66 12.45
N LEU A 132 -30.27 -2.22 11.36
CA LEU A 132 -30.76 -2.40 9.98
C LEU A 132 -29.66 -3.01 9.12
N GLN A 133 -30.04 -3.73 8.07
CA GLN A 133 -29.11 -4.11 7.00
C GLN A 133 -29.76 -3.97 5.62
N GLY A 134 -28.98 -3.61 4.61
CA GLY A 134 -29.48 -3.43 3.24
C GLY A 134 -28.38 -3.33 2.19
N LEU A 135 -28.78 -3.44 0.92
CA LEU A 135 -27.90 -3.11 -0.22
C LEU A 135 -28.15 -1.68 -0.66
N ARG A 136 -27.09 -0.88 -0.75
CA ARG A 136 -27.14 0.48 -1.27
C ARG A 136 -25.95 0.70 -2.19
N ASN A 137 -26.21 1.14 -3.43
CA ASN A 137 -25.17 1.40 -4.43
C ASN A 137 -24.21 0.20 -4.65
N GLY A 138 -24.72 -1.03 -4.60
CA GLY A 138 -23.91 -2.24 -4.73
C GLY A 138 -23.12 -2.64 -3.47
N LYS A 139 -23.16 -1.84 -2.41
CA LYS A 139 -22.48 -2.10 -1.14
C LYS A 139 -23.44 -2.68 -0.11
N ARG A 140 -22.98 -3.62 0.72
CA ARG A 140 -23.72 -4.16 1.86
C ARG A 140 -23.51 -3.25 3.06
N VAL A 141 -24.59 -2.65 3.54
CA VAL A 141 -24.57 -1.73 4.69
C VAL A 141 -25.27 -2.40 5.87
N ILE A 142 -24.62 -2.37 7.03
CA ILE A 142 -25.19 -2.71 8.34
C ILE A 142 -25.15 -1.44 9.17
N GLN A 143 -26.28 -1.02 9.72
CA GLN A 143 -26.41 0.22 10.48
C GLN A 143 -26.93 -0.05 11.88
N TYR A 144 -26.22 0.45 12.88
CA TYR A 144 -26.73 0.62 14.24
C TYR A 144 -27.20 2.06 14.33
N HIS A 145 -28.50 2.29 14.51
CA HIS A 145 -29.10 3.61 14.62
C HIS A 145 -29.50 3.85 16.07
N ASN A 146 -28.99 4.92 16.67
CA ASN A 146 -29.38 5.38 18.00
C ASN A 146 -29.32 4.26 19.07
N VAL A 147 -28.32 3.37 18.99
CA VAL A 147 -28.22 2.19 19.86
C VAL A 147 -27.56 2.60 21.17
N GLY A 148 -28.25 2.33 22.28
CA GLY A 148 -27.77 2.71 23.61
C GLY A 148 -26.78 1.73 24.21
N GLU A 149 -25.87 2.24 25.04
CA GLU A 149 -25.05 1.41 25.93
C GLU A 149 -25.93 0.78 27.02
N ARG A 150 -25.63 -0.46 27.43
CA ARG A 150 -26.41 -1.18 28.45
C ARG A 150 -26.24 -0.64 29.88
N ASN A 151 -25.25 0.22 30.14
CA ASN A 151 -24.86 0.70 31.47
C ASN A 151 -26.05 1.19 32.32
N GLU A 152 -26.23 0.59 33.52
CA GLU A 152 -27.41 0.84 34.36
C GLU A 152 -27.46 2.26 34.95
N ASP A 153 -26.30 2.91 35.10
CA ASP A 153 -26.15 4.24 35.70
C ASP A 153 -26.16 5.39 34.67
N GLY A 154 -26.11 5.09 33.36
CA GLY A 154 -25.98 6.05 32.25
C GLY A 154 -27.23 6.13 31.33
N ARG A 155 -28.43 5.93 31.88
CA ARG A 155 -29.68 5.92 31.10
C ARG A 155 -30.06 7.32 30.63
N SER A 156 -29.67 7.64 29.41
CA SER A 156 -29.84 8.95 28.81
C SER A 156 -30.08 8.81 27.31
N PRO A 157 -30.92 9.66 26.69
CA PRO A 157 -31.03 9.70 25.23
C PRO A 157 -29.72 10.08 24.55
N GLU A 158 -28.76 10.68 25.28
CA GLU A 158 -27.43 11.04 24.78
C GLU A 158 -26.38 9.93 25.00
N ASN A 159 -26.75 8.78 25.58
CA ASN A 159 -25.86 7.62 25.70
C ASN A 159 -26.16 6.61 24.58
N VAL A 160 -25.85 7.02 23.35
CA VAL A 160 -26.21 6.32 22.12
C VAL A 160 -25.12 6.46 21.06
N ILE A 161 -25.08 5.50 20.13
CA ILE A 161 -24.22 5.54 18.96
C ILE A 161 -25.01 5.23 17.69
N THR A 162 -24.73 5.98 16.62
CA THR A 162 -25.19 5.72 15.26
C THR A 162 -23.99 5.49 14.35
N MET A 163 -23.84 4.25 13.88
CA MET A 163 -22.68 3.81 13.12
C MET A 163 -23.04 2.84 11.99
N GLN A 164 -22.17 2.73 11.00
CA GLN A 164 -22.29 1.80 9.87
C GLN A 164 -21.05 0.91 9.72
N ILE A 165 -21.31 -0.31 9.26
CA ILE A 165 -20.34 -1.22 8.64
C ILE A 165 -20.75 -1.33 7.17
N ILE A 166 -19.86 -0.97 6.27
CA ILE A 166 -20.09 -1.06 4.83
C ILE A 166 -19.07 -2.05 4.28
N LEU A 167 -19.55 -3.16 3.74
CA LEU A 167 -18.72 -4.13 3.03
C LEU A 167 -18.76 -3.77 1.55
N GLU A 168 -17.61 -3.65 0.92
CA GLU A 168 -17.49 -3.40 -0.51
C GLU A 168 -17.25 -4.70 -1.28
N PRO A 169 -17.67 -4.81 -2.56
CA PRO A 169 -17.41 -6.01 -3.36
C PRO A 169 -15.93 -6.38 -3.53
N ASN A 170 -15.03 -5.40 -3.41
CA ASN A 170 -13.58 -5.58 -3.54
C ASN A 170 -12.90 -6.06 -2.24
N GLY A 171 -13.65 -6.30 -1.16
CA GLY A 171 -13.10 -6.74 0.13
C GLY A 171 -12.80 -5.60 1.12
N ASP A 172 -12.98 -4.34 0.69
CA ASP A 172 -12.85 -3.18 1.59
C ASP A 172 -13.98 -3.13 2.62
N ILE A 173 -13.63 -2.62 3.80
CA ILE A 173 -14.54 -2.47 4.91
C ILE A 173 -14.50 -1.00 5.33
N ILE A 174 -15.66 -0.34 5.39
CA ILE A 174 -15.75 1.03 5.89
C ILE A 174 -16.53 1.06 7.20
N PHE A 175 -15.98 1.73 8.21
CA PHE A 175 -16.69 2.15 9.41
C PHE A 175 -17.07 3.62 9.28
N GLN A 176 -18.32 3.98 9.57
CA GLN A 176 -18.73 5.38 9.67
C GLN A 176 -19.49 5.63 10.96
N TYR A 177 -19.27 6.79 11.56
CA TYR A 177 -19.94 7.22 12.79
C TYR A 177 -20.68 8.51 12.51
N ARG A 178 -22.01 8.46 12.43
CA ARG A 178 -22.84 9.66 12.21
C ARG A 178 -23.00 10.47 13.49
N GLU A 179 -23.22 9.76 14.59
CA GLU A 179 -23.54 10.36 15.87
C GLU A 179 -23.02 9.47 17.00
N ILE A 180 -22.26 10.08 17.90
CA ILE A 180 -21.82 9.56 19.17
C ILE A 180 -22.35 10.56 20.19
N GLY A 181 -23.32 10.13 21.00
CA GLY A 181 -23.94 11.02 21.97
C GLY A 181 -22.95 11.45 23.05
N GLU A 182 -23.15 12.64 23.62
CA GLU A 182 -22.19 13.27 24.57
C GLU A 182 -21.94 12.43 25.84
N GLU A 183 -22.87 11.54 26.20
CA GLU A 183 -22.78 10.67 27.37
C GLU A 183 -22.39 9.22 27.01
N PHE A 184 -22.11 8.95 25.73
CA PHE A 184 -21.64 7.63 25.30
C PHE A 184 -20.18 7.42 25.71
N ASP A 185 -19.93 6.38 26.51
CA ASP A 185 -18.60 6.09 27.06
C ASP A 185 -17.67 5.50 25.99
N LEU A 186 -16.67 6.28 25.58
CA LEU A 186 -15.63 5.89 24.62
C LEU A 186 -14.36 5.29 25.25
N ASP A 187 -14.31 5.19 26.58
CA ASP A 187 -13.17 4.62 27.33
C ASP A 187 -13.27 3.09 27.43
N VAL A 188 -14.42 2.51 27.07
CA VAL A 188 -14.64 1.06 26.99
C VAL A 188 -15.13 0.69 25.60
N GLY A 189 -14.58 -0.39 25.04
CA GLY A 189 -14.96 -0.93 23.74
C GLY A 189 -13.77 -1.24 22.83
N THR A 190 -13.99 -1.99 21.77
CA THR A 190 -12.97 -2.32 20.75
C THR A 190 -13.43 -1.91 19.36
N ILE A 191 -12.55 -1.25 18.60
CA ILE A 191 -12.69 -1.03 17.16
C ILE A 191 -11.62 -1.87 16.47
N GLY A 192 -12.01 -2.72 15.53
CA GLY A 192 -11.05 -3.51 14.76
C GLY A 192 -11.67 -4.70 14.03
N ILE A 193 -10.80 -5.55 13.50
CA ILE A 193 -11.17 -6.74 12.74
C ILE A 193 -10.22 -7.90 13.10
N GLU A 194 -10.71 -9.14 13.01
CA GLU A 194 -9.85 -10.32 13.19
C GLU A 194 -10.28 -11.53 12.38
N ASN A 195 -9.32 -12.41 12.11
CA ASN A 195 -9.51 -13.58 11.27
C ASN A 195 -10.27 -14.71 11.99
N LEU A 196 -10.56 -15.78 11.24
CA LEU A 196 -11.29 -16.95 11.70
C LEU A 196 -10.73 -17.62 12.97
N THR A 197 -9.43 -17.45 13.22
CA THR A 197 -8.70 -18.18 14.26
C THR A 197 -8.21 -17.30 15.41
N GLY A 198 -8.39 -15.98 15.31
CA GLY A 198 -7.86 -15.05 16.30
C GLY A 198 -6.34 -14.91 16.29
N THR A 199 -5.68 -15.30 15.19
CA THR A 199 -4.21 -15.28 15.08
C THR A 199 -3.69 -14.10 14.25
N GLN A 200 -4.58 -13.45 13.49
CA GLN A 200 -4.34 -12.23 12.75
C GLN A 200 -5.52 -11.29 12.99
N GLY A 201 -5.22 -10.01 13.16
CA GLY A 201 -6.20 -9.01 13.54
C GLY A 201 -5.58 -7.63 13.48
N LEU A 202 -6.42 -6.63 13.27
CA LEU A 202 -6.08 -5.22 13.32
C LEU A 202 -6.92 -4.57 14.42
N THR A 203 -6.29 -4.23 15.54
CA THR A 203 -6.91 -3.36 16.56
C THR A 203 -6.69 -1.91 16.15
N LEU A 204 -7.78 -1.17 15.98
CA LEU A 204 -7.74 0.27 15.77
C LEU A 204 -7.86 1.03 17.09
N ARG A 205 -8.74 0.54 17.99
CA ARG A 205 -8.93 1.07 19.34
C ARG A 205 -9.32 -0.05 20.31
N ASN A 206 -8.82 -0.02 21.54
CA ASN A 206 -9.28 -0.87 22.63
C ASN A 206 -9.28 -0.08 23.96
N ASN A 207 -10.42 -0.05 24.64
CA ASN A 207 -10.59 0.53 25.99
C ASN A 207 -9.94 1.91 26.16
N GLY A 208 -10.30 2.83 25.25
CA GLY A 208 -9.81 4.21 25.28
C GLY A 208 -8.48 4.44 24.56
N GLU A 209 -7.71 3.39 24.26
CA GLU A 209 -6.41 3.50 23.59
C GLU A 209 -6.51 3.18 22.09
N GLY A 210 -5.93 4.03 21.25
CA GLY A 210 -5.90 3.85 19.79
C GLY A 210 -6.46 5.07 19.06
N ILE A 211 -7.08 4.86 17.90
CA ILE A 211 -7.67 5.94 17.12
C ILE A 211 -8.81 6.62 17.88
N ASP A 212 -8.94 7.93 17.71
CA ASP A 212 -10.09 8.67 18.20
C ASP A 212 -11.19 8.69 17.14
N ILE A 213 -12.44 8.57 17.59
CA ILE A 213 -13.62 8.68 16.74
C ILE A 213 -14.51 9.81 17.26
N GLN A 214 -15.12 10.53 16.33
CA GLN A 214 -16.07 11.59 16.62
C GLN A 214 -17.22 11.53 15.60
N ASN A 215 -18.18 12.44 15.74
CA ASN A 215 -19.23 12.59 14.74
C ASN A 215 -18.61 12.87 13.38
N GLU A 216 -19.14 12.21 12.35
CA GLU A 216 -18.67 12.31 10.97
C GLU A 216 -17.25 11.75 10.75
N THR A 217 -16.79 10.82 11.60
CA THR A 217 -15.59 10.01 11.30
C THR A 217 -15.93 8.88 10.32
N ALA A 218 -15.07 8.67 9.33
CA ALA A 218 -15.10 7.51 8.45
C ALA A 218 -13.72 6.86 8.30
N LEU A 219 -13.68 5.54 8.39
CA LEU A 219 -12.47 4.72 8.42
C LEU A 219 -12.58 3.64 7.36
N LEU A 220 -11.61 3.57 6.46
CA LEU A 220 -11.43 2.49 5.51
C LEU A 220 -10.42 1.49 6.09
N VAL A 221 -10.85 0.24 6.19
CA VAL A 221 -10.02 -0.91 6.54
C VAL A 221 -9.88 -1.72 5.26
N SER A 222 -8.67 -1.71 4.69
CA SER A 222 -8.41 -2.24 3.35
C SER A 222 -7.09 -2.98 3.31
N THR A 223 -6.99 -4.01 2.46
CA THR A 223 -5.70 -4.63 2.14
C THR A 223 -4.90 -3.83 1.10
N HIS A 224 -5.52 -2.81 0.50
CA HIS A 224 -5.02 -2.14 -0.72
C HIS A 224 -5.00 -0.61 -0.60
N GLY A 225 -6.00 0.04 0.01
CA GLY A 225 -6.07 1.49 0.19
C GLY A 225 -6.32 2.32 -1.11
N PRO A 226 -6.72 3.60 -1.01
CA PRO A 226 -6.95 4.47 -2.17
C PRO A 226 -5.64 4.82 -2.90
N GLY A 227 -5.62 4.80 -4.23
CA GLY A 227 -4.44 5.18 -5.03
C GLY A 227 -3.32 4.14 -4.99
N SER A 228 -3.66 2.87 -4.78
CA SER A 228 -2.68 1.80 -4.64
C SER A 228 -2.09 1.34 -5.96
N PHE A 229 -0.89 0.78 -5.89
CA PHE A 229 -0.30 0.01 -6.97
C PHE A 229 -0.87 -1.40 -6.95
N LEU A 230 -1.30 -1.93 -8.08
CA LEU A 230 -1.61 -3.35 -8.20
C LEU A 230 -0.36 -4.11 -8.60
N ILE A 231 -0.09 -5.23 -7.94
CA ILE A 231 0.86 -6.26 -8.34
C ILE A 231 0.04 -7.53 -8.55
N TRP A 232 0.15 -8.11 -9.73
CA TRP A 232 -0.46 -9.39 -10.07
C TRP A 232 0.61 -10.39 -10.48
N ASP A 233 0.82 -11.40 -9.63
CA ASP A 233 1.62 -12.58 -9.93
C ASP A 233 0.70 -13.65 -10.53
N ALA A 234 0.78 -13.80 -11.85
CA ALA A 234 -0.07 -14.74 -12.60
C ALA A 234 0.34 -16.22 -12.39
N THR A 235 1.46 -16.46 -11.71
CA THR A 235 2.01 -17.80 -11.42
C THR A 235 2.60 -17.85 -10.01
N ALA A 236 2.63 -19.05 -9.41
CA ALA A 236 3.02 -19.27 -8.00
C ALA A 236 4.52 -19.08 -7.71
N GLU A 237 5.33 -18.92 -8.75
CA GLU A 237 6.79 -18.92 -8.65
C GLU A 237 7.44 -17.66 -9.24
N THR A 238 6.70 -16.56 -9.39
CA THR A 238 7.36 -15.27 -9.67
C THR A 238 8.07 -14.79 -8.40
N GLU A 239 9.29 -14.29 -8.56
CA GLU A 239 9.99 -13.59 -7.46
C GLU A 239 9.74 -12.07 -7.51
N SER A 240 9.24 -11.58 -8.65
CA SER A 240 9.05 -10.15 -8.94
C SER A 240 8.01 -9.50 -8.04
N GLY A 241 6.84 -10.11 -7.82
CA GLY A 241 5.79 -9.47 -7.02
C GLY A 241 6.23 -9.18 -5.59
N ASN A 242 6.92 -10.12 -4.94
CA ASN A 242 7.45 -9.91 -3.58
C ASN A 242 8.53 -8.80 -3.55
N ALA A 243 9.40 -8.75 -4.57
CA ALA A 243 10.44 -7.74 -4.66
C ALA A 243 9.88 -6.35 -4.97
N GLN A 244 8.87 -6.27 -5.83
CA GLN A 244 8.14 -5.05 -6.17
C GLN A 244 7.36 -4.53 -4.96
N GLU A 245 6.63 -5.40 -4.24
CA GLU A 245 5.92 -5.04 -3.01
C GLU A 245 6.89 -4.49 -1.96
N ALA A 246 8.02 -5.17 -1.75
CA ALA A 246 9.03 -4.72 -0.80
C ALA A 246 9.61 -3.35 -1.17
N ALA A 247 9.87 -3.10 -2.46
CA ALA A 247 10.37 -1.82 -2.95
C ALA A 247 9.32 -0.70 -2.81
N LEU A 248 8.06 -0.96 -3.18
CA LEU A 248 6.96 -0.02 -3.08
C LEU A 248 6.66 0.36 -1.62
N ARG A 249 6.63 -0.62 -0.72
CA ARG A 249 6.42 -0.37 0.71
C ARG A 249 7.59 0.37 1.36
N ALA A 250 8.82 0.16 0.90
CA ALA A 250 9.98 0.94 1.35
C ALA A 250 9.90 2.43 0.95
N LEU A 251 9.10 2.74 -0.08
CA LEU A 251 8.80 4.09 -0.56
C LEU A 251 7.46 4.62 -0.01
N ASP A 252 6.93 4.02 1.05
CA ASP A 252 5.67 4.39 1.71
C ASP A 252 4.43 4.34 0.79
N HIS A 253 4.43 3.45 -0.21
CA HIS A 253 3.27 3.20 -1.06
C HIS A 253 2.40 2.04 -0.57
N THR A 254 1.09 2.18 -0.79
CA THR A 254 0.13 1.09 -0.60
C THR A 254 0.10 0.19 -1.82
N VAL A 255 -0.06 -1.11 -1.59
CA VAL A 255 0.07 -2.13 -2.64
C VAL A 255 -1.07 -3.13 -2.52
N ALA A 256 -1.79 -3.31 -3.62
CA ALA A 256 -2.63 -4.46 -3.85
C ALA A 256 -1.83 -5.60 -4.45
N HIS A 257 -1.69 -6.71 -3.73
CA HIS A 257 -0.86 -7.83 -4.20
C HIS A 257 -1.68 -9.11 -4.38
N LEU A 258 -2.07 -9.35 -5.62
CA LEU A 258 -2.74 -10.57 -6.06
C LEU A 258 -1.68 -11.61 -6.44
N ARG A 259 -1.56 -12.67 -5.65
CA ARG A 259 -0.60 -13.77 -5.90
C ARG A 259 -1.31 -15.10 -6.12
N PHE A 260 -0.66 -15.98 -6.85
CA PHE A 260 -1.11 -17.35 -7.00
C PHE A 260 -0.85 -18.16 -5.71
N LEU A 261 -1.89 -18.65 -5.02
CA LEU A 261 -1.75 -19.45 -3.79
C LEU A 261 -2.45 -20.80 -3.93
N ASP A 262 -1.80 -21.87 -3.46
CA ASP A 262 -2.40 -23.19 -3.26
C ASP A 262 -3.13 -23.82 -4.47
N GLY A 263 -2.72 -23.47 -5.69
CA GLY A 263 -3.28 -24.04 -6.92
C GLY A 263 -4.47 -23.26 -7.49
N GLU A 264 -4.91 -22.17 -6.85
CA GLU A 264 -5.86 -21.21 -7.40
C GLU A 264 -5.20 -19.81 -7.46
N GLY A 265 -5.13 -19.24 -8.66
CA GLY A 265 -4.63 -17.88 -8.86
C GLY A 265 -5.73 -16.86 -8.66
N ASP A 266 -5.49 -15.84 -7.83
CA ASP A 266 -6.33 -14.63 -7.87
C ASP A 266 -6.30 -14.12 -9.30
N GLN A 267 -7.49 -14.01 -9.89
CA GLN A 267 -7.65 -13.55 -11.27
C GLN A 267 -7.38 -12.05 -11.33
N LEU A 268 -6.86 -11.58 -12.47
CA LEU A 268 -6.77 -10.15 -12.73
C LEU A 268 -8.17 -9.51 -12.60
N PRO A 269 -8.34 -8.41 -11.85
CA PRO A 269 -9.63 -7.74 -11.72
C PRO A 269 -10.17 -7.31 -13.08
N GLU A 270 -11.50 -7.35 -13.26
CA GLU A 270 -12.13 -6.95 -14.53
C GLU A 270 -12.02 -5.43 -14.82
N ASP A 271 -11.69 -4.62 -13.81
CA ASP A 271 -11.48 -3.17 -13.92
C ASP A 271 -10.25 -2.78 -13.11
N LEU A 272 -9.29 -2.12 -13.76
CA LEU A 272 -8.02 -1.71 -13.15
C LEU A 272 -7.95 -0.21 -12.88
N ARG A 273 -9.00 0.56 -13.21
CA ARG A 273 -8.97 2.04 -13.18
C ARG A 273 -8.87 2.66 -11.79
N GLU A 274 -8.99 1.86 -10.74
CA GLU A 274 -8.75 2.32 -9.36
C GLU A 274 -7.26 2.38 -8.98
N PHE A 275 -6.41 1.70 -9.74
CA PHE A 275 -4.97 1.61 -9.45
C PHE A 275 -4.18 2.70 -10.16
N GLU A 276 -3.19 3.24 -9.45
CA GLU A 276 -2.28 4.26 -10.00
C GLU A 276 -1.41 3.69 -11.12
N ALA A 277 -0.83 2.52 -10.87
CA ALA A 277 -0.17 1.70 -11.88
C ALA A 277 -0.34 0.22 -11.55
N VAL A 278 -0.21 -0.62 -12.58
CA VAL A 278 -0.39 -2.07 -12.49
C VAL A 278 0.91 -2.77 -12.91
N PHE A 279 1.43 -3.63 -12.04
CA PHE A 279 2.56 -4.51 -12.27
C PHE A 279 2.05 -5.92 -12.53
N ILE A 280 2.34 -6.46 -13.71
CA ILE A 280 1.90 -7.78 -14.15
C ILE A 280 3.14 -8.65 -14.34
N ASN A 281 3.22 -9.72 -13.55
CA ASN A 281 4.32 -10.65 -13.56
C ASN A 281 3.84 -12.01 -14.09
N LEU A 282 4.12 -12.30 -15.36
CA LEU A 282 3.73 -13.55 -16.04
C LEU A 282 4.69 -14.71 -15.74
N GLY A 283 5.85 -14.40 -15.15
CA GLY A 283 6.92 -15.35 -14.84
C GLY A 283 7.81 -15.67 -16.04
N ASN A 284 8.81 -16.52 -15.80
CA ASN A 284 9.71 -17.03 -16.83
C ASN A 284 9.38 -18.49 -17.15
N TYR A 285 9.56 -18.87 -18.41
CA TYR A 285 9.33 -20.23 -18.88
C TYR A 285 10.23 -21.24 -18.15
N GLY A 286 9.59 -22.09 -17.34
CA GLY A 286 10.24 -23.17 -16.60
C GLY A 286 10.37 -24.46 -17.42
N ILE A 287 10.94 -25.51 -16.81
CA ILE A 287 11.13 -26.80 -17.47
C ILE A 287 9.75 -27.39 -17.87
N ASN A 288 9.58 -27.73 -19.15
CA ASN A 288 8.34 -28.25 -19.75
C ASN A 288 7.14 -27.27 -19.77
N GLY A 289 7.36 -25.96 -19.65
CA GLY A 289 6.30 -24.95 -19.69
C GLY A 289 5.51 -24.82 -18.39
N GLU A 290 6.12 -25.22 -17.27
CA GLU A 290 5.64 -24.89 -15.93
C GLU A 290 6.13 -23.48 -15.53
N HIS A 291 5.49 -22.86 -14.52
CA HIS A 291 5.90 -21.58 -13.90
C HIS A 291 5.77 -20.32 -14.75
N TYR A 292 5.00 -20.41 -15.84
CA TYR A 292 4.72 -19.31 -16.76
C TYR A 292 3.23 -19.20 -17.06
N HIS A 293 2.71 -17.97 -17.18
CA HIS A 293 1.32 -17.71 -17.57
C HIS A 293 1.28 -16.84 -18.84
N PRO A 294 1.01 -17.43 -20.02
CA PRO A 294 0.77 -16.63 -21.22
C PRO A 294 -0.45 -15.73 -21.01
N LEU A 295 -0.27 -14.42 -21.18
CA LEU A 295 -1.36 -13.45 -21.04
C LEU A 295 -2.50 -13.83 -22.00
N THR A 296 -3.68 -14.13 -21.46
CA THR A 296 -4.80 -14.55 -22.29
C THR A 296 -5.42 -13.36 -23.04
N GLU A 297 -6.18 -13.62 -24.10
CA GLU A 297 -6.86 -12.54 -24.85
C GLU A 297 -7.83 -11.74 -23.98
N ALA A 298 -8.49 -12.37 -23.00
CA ALA A 298 -9.41 -11.69 -22.08
C ALA A 298 -8.66 -10.78 -21.10
N GLU A 299 -7.57 -11.26 -20.49
CA GLU A 299 -6.72 -10.47 -19.60
C GLU A 299 -6.04 -9.33 -20.38
N GLY A 300 -5.53 -9.63 -21.58
CA GLY A 300 -4.96 -8.64 -22.49
C GLY A 300 -5.95 -7.55 -22.89
N GLN A 301 -7.24 -7.86 -23.01
CA GLN A 301 -8.27 -6.84 -23.23
C GLN A 301 -8.47 -5.94 -22.01
N VAL A 302 -8.51 -6.49 -20.80
CA VAL A 302 -8.61 -5.70 -19.55
C VAL A 302 -7.42 -4.73 -19.42
N VAL A 303 -6.21 -5.22 -19.68
CA VAL A 303 -4.99 -4.40 -19.64
C VAL A 303 -5.02 -3.31 -20.72
N ALA A 304 -5.45 -3.65 -21.94
CA ALA A 304 -5.61 -2.68 -23.03
C ALA A 304 -6.63 -1.57 -22.67
N ASP A 305 -7.79 -1.94 -22.13
CA ASP A 305 -8.83 -0.99 -21.71
C ASP A 305 -8.33 -0.02 -20.63
N TYR A 306 -7.50 -0.50 -19.70
CA TYR A 306 -6.87 0.32 -18.68
C TYR A 306 -5.84 1.30 -19.28
N ILE A 307 -4.98 0.83 -20.18
CA ILE A 307 -4.01 1.69 -20.87
C ILE A 307 -4.72 2.75 -21.74
N GLU A 308 -5.79 2.38 -22.44
CA GLU A 308 -6.63 3.30 -23.22
C GLU A 308 -7.28 4.39 -22.36
N ALA A 309 -7.58 4.08 -21.09
CA ALA A 309 -8.08 5.02 -20.11
C ALA A 309 -6.99 5.94 -19.51
N GLY A 310 -5.72 5.77 -19.92
CA GLY A 310 -4.58 6.56 -19.45
C GLY A 310 -3.79 5.89 -18.32
N GLY A 311 -4.03 4.61 -18.06
CA GLY A 311 -3.35 3.85 -17.02
C GLY A 311 -1.86 3.62 -17.28
N ALA A 312 -1.14 3.23 -16.23
CA ALA A 312 0.28 2.93 -16.29
C ALA A 312 0.55 1.44 -16.01
N VAL A 313 1.28 0.76 -16.90
CA VAL A 313 1.48 -0.70 -16.79
C VAL A 313 2.94 -1.10 -16.88
N TYR A 314 3.39 -1.91 -15.93
CA TYR A 314 4.56 -2.76 -16.03
C TYR A 314 4.11 -4.18 -16.43
N LEU A 315 4.65 -4.72 -17.52
CA LEU A 315 4.38 -6.09 -17.97
C LEU A 315 5.68 -6.86 -18.13
N GLU A 316 5.80 -7.97 -17.42
CA GLU A 316 6.99 -8.80 -17.38
C GLU A 316 6.68 -10.26 -17.74
N GLY A 317 7.51 -10.86 -18.59
CA GLY A 317 7.51 -12.31 -18.85
C GLY A 317 8.55 -12.70 -19.89
N SER A 318 9.13 -13.89 -19.77
CA SER A 318 10.22 -14.34 -20.65
C SER A 318 9.80 -14.46 -22.12
N ASP A 319 8.67 -15.14 -22.36
CA ASP A 319 8.17 -15.55 -23.68
C ASP A 319 7.10 -14.61 -24.26
N THR A 320 6.66 -13.64 -23.46
CA THR A 320 5.49 -12.80 -23.78
C THR A 320 5.72 -11.90 -25.00
N TRP A 321 6.97 -11.63 -25.40
CA TRP A 321 7.27 -10.65 -26.44
C TRP A 321 7.60 -11.27 -27.81
N ASN A 322 8.02 -12.53 -27.86
CA ASN A 322 8.43 -13.20 -29.09
C ASN A 322 7.80 -14.58 -29.32
N ASN A 323 7.55 -15.38 -28.28
CA ASN A 323 7.07 -16.77 -28.44
C ASN A 323 5.55 -16.88 -28.38
N ASP A 324 4.91 -16.13 -27.48
CA ASP A 324 3.47 -16.18 -27.30
C ASP A 324 2.69 -15.37 -28.33
N ASP A 325 1.42 -15.74 -28.50
CA ASP A 325 0.48 -14.97 -29.30
C ASP A 325 0.24 -13.60 -28.64
N ALA A 326 0.61 -12.53 -29.34
CA ALA A 326 0.37 -11.16 -28.87
C ALA A 326 -1.13 -10.88 -28.71
N THR A 327 -1.50 -10.42 -27.51
CA THR A 327 -2.85 -9.93 -27.17
C THR A 327 -3.03 -8.45 -27.50
N ASN A 328 -4.25 -7.92 -27.29
CA ASN A 328 -4.57 -6.50 -27.49
C ASN A 328 -3.76 -5.52 -26.61
N ALA A 329 -3.14 -5.98 -25.52
CA ALA A 329 -2.28 -5.14 -24.69
C ALA A 329 -0.90 -4.88 -25.33
N HIS A 330 -0.33 -5.86 -26.04
CA HIS A 330 1.07 -5.82 -26.50
C HIS A 330 1.40 -4.62 -27.41
N PRO A 331 0.54 -4.20 -28.35
CA PRO A 331 0.81 -3.02 -29.17
C PRO A 331 1.03 -1.71 -28.38
N TYR A 332 0.50 -1.60 -27.16
CA TYR A 332 0.67 -0.41 -26.31
C TYR A 332 2.07 -0.28 -25.71
N PHE A 333 2.90 -1.31 -25.77
CA PHE A 333 4.26 -1.28 -25.23
C PHE A 333 5.30 -0.83 -26.26
N HIS A 334 4.94 -0.81 -27.56
CA HIS A 334 5.86 -0.43 -28.65
C HIS A 334 7.15 -1.27 -28.64
N ILE A 335 6.99 -2.57 -28.39
CA ILE A 335 8.07 -3.56 -28.35
C ILE A 335 7.93 -4.49 -29.55
N ASN A 336 9.07 -4.78 -30.17
CA ASN A 336 9.21 -5.87 -31.12
C ASN A 336 10.15 -6.93 -30.50
N GLY A 337 9.64 -8.11 -30.18
CA GLY A 337 10.48 -9.27 -29.87
C GLY A 337 11.24 -9.69 -31.12
N ILE A 338 12.57 -9.77 -31.04
CA ILE A 338 13.44 -10.08 -32.20
C ILE A 338 14.06 -11.47 -32.12
N ALA A 339 14.12 -12.06 -30.93
CA ALA A 339 14.53 -13.43 -30.70
C ALA A 339 14.01 -13.92 -29.34
N ASP A 340 13.88 -15.24 -29.22
CA ASP A 340 13.43 -15.99 -28.01
C ASP A 340 14.42 -15.91 -26.84
N GLY A 341 15.66 -15.51 -27.16
CA GLY A 341 16.81 -15.61 -26.25
C GLY A 341 17.08 -17.04 -25.76
N GLU A 342 18.12 -17.18 -24.96
CA GLU A 342 18.39 -18.43 -24.24
C GLU A 342 18.40 -18.18 -22.73
N ARG A 343 19.12 -17.15 -22.28
CA ARG A 343 19.36 -16.86 -20.87
C ARG A 343 19.86 -15.42 -20.70
N LEU A 344 19.50 -14.81 -19.58
CA LEU A 344 20.12 -13.59 -19.11
C LEU A 344 21.41 -13.89 -18.33
N ASP A 345 22.56 -13.44 -18.83
CA ASP A 345 23.82 -13.37 -18.10
C ASP A 345 24.13 -11.91 -17.67
N PRO A 346 24.49 -11.67 -16.40
CA PRO A 346 24.79 -10.34 -15.92
C PRO A 346 26.11 -9.79 -16.52
N PRO A 347 26.29 -8.46 -16.56
CA PRO A 347 25.49 -7.45 -15.87
C PRO A 347 24.19 -7.08 -16.61
N VAL A 348 23.17 -6.68 -15.83
CA VAL A 348 22.02 -5.92 -16.35
C VAL A 348 22.36 -4.44 -16.25
N MET A 349 22.37 -3.73 -17.39
CA MET A 349 22.94 -2.39 -17.55
C MET A 349 21.90 -1.40 -18.05
N GLY A 350 21.75 -0.28 -17.33
CA GLY A 350 20.87 0.80 -17.75
C GLY A 350 21.42 1.55 -18.96
N HIS A 351 20.53 2.07 -19.81
CA HIS A 351 20.91 2.76 -21.05
C HIS A 351 21.17 4.25 -20.81
N ASP A 352 22.22 4.78 -21.47
CA ASP A 352 22.56 6.20 -21.43
C ASP A 352 21.42 7.06 -22.01
N GLY A 353 21.12 8.20 -21.38
CA GLY A 353 20.07 9.12 -21.79
C GLY A 353 18.66 8.77 -21.30
N THR A 354 18.49 7.62 -20.63
CA THR A 354 17.22 7.17 -20.05
C THR A 354 17.20 7.38 -18.54
N PHE A 355 16.04 7.16 -17.88
CA PHE A 355 15.97 7.28 -16.42
C PHE A 355 16.84 6.23 -15.70
N THR A 356 17.14 5.10 -16.35
CA THR A 356 18.00 4.04 -15.82
C THR A 356 19.50 4.29 -16.06
N GLU A 357 19.88 5.41 -16.68
CA GLU A 357 21.29 5.73 -16.94
C GLU A 357 22.15 5.57 -15.67
N GLY A 358 23.24 4.82 -15.81
CA GLY A 358 24.19 4.57 -14.73
C GLY A 358 23.89 3.35 -13.86
N PHE A 359 22.68 2.77 -13.96
CA PHE A 359 22.33 1.54 -13.26
C PHE A 359 23.18 0.36 -13.74
N ARG A 360 23.65 -0.45 -12.79
CA ARG A 360 24.35 -1.71 -13.08
C ARG A 360 24.11 -2.75 -12.00
N PHE A 361 23.34 -3.78 -12.32
CA PHE A 361 23.18 -4.97 -11.50
C PHE A 361 24.21 -6.00 -11.94
N ASN A 362 25.18 -6.31 -11.06
CA ASN A 362 26.33 -7.15 -11.38
C ASN A 362 26.02 -8.65 -11.29
N ASP A 363 24.90 -8.99 -10.69
CA ASP A 363 24.45 -10.35 -10.44
C ASP A 363 22.93 -10.42 -10.70
N TYR A 364 22.46 -11.61 -11.04
CA TYR A 364 21.07 -11.90 -11.35
C TYR A 364 20.72 -13.30 -10.81
N GLN A 365 19.74 -13.36 -9.92
CA GLN A 365 19.41 -14.53 -9.11
C GLN A 365 17.93 -14.92 -9.19
N ALA A 366 17.31 -14.77 -10.36
CA ALA A 366 15.96 -15.30 -10.57
C ALA A 366 15.95 -16.83 -10.41
N GLN A 367 14.89 -17.36 -9.80
CA GLN A 367 14.63 -18.79 -9.70
C GLN A 367 14.64 -19.46 -11.08
N HIS A 368 14.03 -18.82 -12.06
CA HIS A 368 13.97 -19.26 -13.45
C HIS A 368 14.62 -18.21 -14.37
N ASN A 369 15.48 -18.66 -15.28
CA ASN A 369 16.25 -17.79 -16.18
C ASN A 369 16.50 -18.54 -17.49
N ALA A 370 15.45 -18.62 -18.30
CA ALA A 370 15.45 -19.27 -19.60
C ALA A 370 14.52 -18.50 -20.54
N PHE A 371 14.83 -18.54 -21.84
CA PHE A 371 14.01 -17.95 -22.91
C PHE A 371 13.70 -16.47 -22.67
N VAL A 372 14.69 -15.73 -22.16
CA VAL A 372 14.58 -14.28 -21.96
C VAL A 372 14.67 -13.62 -23.33
N ASP A 373 13.52 -13.33 -23.92
CA ASP A 373 13.36 -12.58 -25.16
C ASP A 373 14.31 -11.39 -25.33
N HIS A 374 14.87 -11.29 -26.53
CA HIS A 374 15.62 -10.13 -26.99
C HIS A 374 14.63 -9.13 -27.57
N LEU A 375 14.66 -7.91 -27.05
CA LEU A 375 13.70 -6.87 -27.40
C LEU A 375 14.29 -5.83 -28.35
N GLN A 376 13.41 -5.18 -29.11
CA GLN A 376 13.71 -3.98 -29.86
C GLN A 376 12.61 -2.95 -29.63
N ALA A 377 12.99 -1.77 -29.13
CA ALA A 377 12.07 -0.64 -29.02
C ALA A 377 11.62 -0.15 -30.41
N GLN A 378 10.33 0.09 -30.57
CA GLN A 378 9.73 0.69 -31.76
C GLN A 378 9.69 2.23 -31.66
N GLU A 379 9.14 2.90 -32.68
CA GLU A 379 9.09 4.36 -32.74
C GLU A 379 8.35 4.95 -31.53
N GLY A 380 9.03 5.83 -30.77
CA GLY A 380 8.49 6.48 -29.58
C GLY A 380 8.77 5.76 -28.25
N ALA A 381 9.35 4.56 -28.30
CA ALA A 381 9.84 3.83 -27.12
C ALA A 381 11.37 3.83 -27.04
N GLU A 382 11.89 3.55 -25.85
CA GLU A 382 13.33 3.48 -25.57
C GLU A 382 13.68 2.18 -24.86
N GLY A 383 14.76 1.52 -25.27
CA GLY A 383 15.37 0.47 -24.46
C GLY A 383 15.97 1.09 -23.21
N ILE A 384 15.63 0.54 -22.04
CA ILE A 384 16.08 1.08 -20.75
C ILE A 384 17.02 0.13 -20.00
N PHE A 385 17.04 -1.17 -20.32
CA PHE A 385 18.05 -2.09 -19.83
C PHE A 385 18.51 -3.07 -20.90
N SER A 386 19.82 -3.36 -20.89
CA SER A 386 20.43 -4.47 -21.62
C SER A 386 20.95 -5.55 -20.68
N PHE A 387 21.09 -6.77 -21.21
CA PHE A 387 21.82 -7.87 -20.58
C PHE A 387 22.70 -8.59 -21.61
N ILE A 388 23.52 -9.55 -21.16
CA ILE A 388 24.34 -10.39 -22.04
C ILE A 388 23.67 -11.74 -22.27
N ASP A 389 23.63 -12.19 -23.51
CA ASP A 389 23.27 -13.56 -23.89
C ASP A 389 24.28 -14.05 -24.93
N ASN A 390 24.90 -15.22 -24.69
CA ASN A 390 25.87 -15.82 -25.61
C ASN A 390 27.00 -14.86 -26.07
N GLU A 391 27.55 -14.08 -25.13
CA GLU A 391 28.61 -13.09 -25.34
C GLU A 391 28.18 -11.82 -26.14
N GLU A 392 26.90 -11.66 -26.47
CA GLU A 392 26.33 -10.49 -27.13
C GLU A 392 25.37 -9.72 -26.21
N GLU A 393 25.20 -8.43 -26.46
CA GLU A 393 24.34 -7.55 -25.64
C GLU A 393 22.98 -7.34 -26.30
N PHE A 394 21.91 -7.53 -25.53
CA PHE A 394 20.52 -7.40 -26.00
C PHE A 394 19.68 -6.56 -25.04
N VAL A 395 18.69 -5.85 -25.57
CA VAL A 395 17.73 -5.09 -24.77
C VAL A 395 16.73 -6.07 -24.14
N GLY A 396 16.51 -5.95 -22.84
CA GLY A 396 15.56 -6.78 -22.08
C GLY A 396 14.44 -6.01 -21.40
N MET A 397 14.48 -4.68 -21.44
CA MET A 397 13.41 -3.83 -20.91
C MET A 397 13.27 -2.58 -21.77
N VAL A 398 12.03 -2.20 -22.09
CA VAL A 398 11.66 -1.07 -22.94
C VAL A 398 10.60 -0.24 -22.24
N ALA A 399 10.74 1.08 -22.27
CA ALA A 399 9.77 2.02 -21.75
C ALA A 399 9.14 2.84 -22.89
N PHE A 400 7.83 3.05 -22.84
CA PHE A 400 7.10 3.87 -23.79
C PHE A 400 6.36 5.02 -23.10
N MET A 401 6.60 6.23 -23.62
CA MET A 401 6.05 7.47 -23.10
C MET A 401 5.02 8.04 -24.09
N GLY A 402 3.74 7.69 -23.89
CA GLY A 402 2.64 8.21 -24.72
C GLY A 402 2.19 9.63 -24.36
N GLU A 403 1.20 10.16 -25.06
CA GLU A 403 0.57 11.42 -24.62
C GLU A 403 -0.33 11.22 -23.38
N ALA A 404 -0.96 10.05 -23.25
CA ALA A 404 -2.00 9.78 -22.25
C ALA A 404 -1.69 8.64 -21.28
N TYR A 405 -0.74 7.75 -21.61
CA TYR A 405 -0.46 6.53 -20.82
C TYR A 405 1.03 6.22 -20.78
N ARG A 406 1.42 5.30 -19.89
CA ARG A 406 2.81 4.88 -19.70
C ARG A 406 2.91 3.37 -19.63
N THR A 407 3.93 2.81 -20.29
CA THR A 407 4.14 1.37 -20.27
C THR A 407 5.64 1.04 -20.14
N ILE A 408 5.95 0.00 -19.38
CA ILE A 408 7.27 -0.62 -19.31
C ILE A 408 7.07 -2.11 -19.58
N GLY A 409 7.70 -2.61 -20.64
CA GLY A 409 7.73 -4.04 -20.93
C GLY A 409 9.10 -4.62 -20.59
N CYS A 410 9.11 -5.79 -19.95
CA CYS A 410 10.33 -6.48 -19.54
C CYS A 410 10.27 -7.96 -19.91
N SER A 411 11.42 -8.52 -20.29
CA SER A 411 11.58 -9.94 -20.60
C SER A 411 12.19 -10.75 -19.44
N PHE A 412 12.77 -10.10 -18.44
CA PHE A 412 13.41 -10.78 -17.30
C PHE A 412 12.73 -10.42 -15.99
N GLU A 413 12.95 -11.24 -14.95
CA GLU A 413 12.30 -11.02 -13.65
C GLU A 413 12.94 -9.87 -12.88
N PHE A 414 12.17 -8.84 -12.55
CA PHE A 414 12.56 -7.78 -11.62
C PHE A 414 13.07 -8.36 -10.29
N GLY A 415 12.42 -9.43 -9.81
CA GLY A 415 12.81 -10.14 -8.59
C GLY A 415 14.23 -10.72 -8.64
N GLY A 416 14.73 -11.05 -9.83
CA GLY A 416 16.07 -11.58 -10.02
C GLY A 416 17.20 -10.54 -9.88
N LEU A 417 16.90 -9.24 -9.88
CA LEU A 417 17.91 -8.19 -9.77
C LEU A 417 18.56 -8.16 -8.37
N VAL A 418 19.89 -8.26 -8.32
CA VAL A 418 20.67 -8.21 -7.08
C VAL A 418 21.21 -6.81 -6.83
N ASP A 419 20.78 -6.20 -5.72
CA ASP A 419 21.16 -4.84 -5.33
C ASP A 419 22.69 -4.66 -5.23
N GLY A 420 23.20 -3.51 -5.65
CA GLY A 420 24.61 -3.19 -5.59
C GLY A 420 24.93 -1.70 -5.54
N ASP A 421 26.22 -1.38 -5.56
CA ASP A 421 26.72 0.01 -5.41
C ASP A 421 26.29 0.97 -6.53
N ARG A 422 25.78 0.43 -7.64
CA ARG A 422 25.38 1.19 -8.84
C ARG A 422 23.90 1.00 -9.16
N GLY A 423 23.07 0.72 -8.16
CA GLY A 423 21.62 0.60 -8.34
C GLY A 423 21.02 -0.44 -7.38
N THR A 424 19.86 -0.12 -6.85
CA THR A 424 19.04 -1.00 -6.02
C THR A 424 17.64 -1.10 -6.61
N LYS A 425 16.90 -2.16 -6.29
CA LYS A 425 15.51 -2.34 -6.70
C LYS A 425 14.61 -1.21 -6.18
N GLU A 426 14.83 -0.72 -4.97
CA GLU A 426 14.12 0.44 -4.40
C GLU A 426 14.34 1.70 -5.27
N GLN A 427 15.60 2.02 -5.61
CA GLN A 427 15.91 3.16 -6.47
C GLN A 427 15.37 3.01 -7.89
N LEU A 428 15.35 1.80 -8.42
CA LEU A 428 14.75 1.54 -9.73
C LEU A 428 13.24 1.72 -9.67
N MET A 429 12.59 1.20 -8.62
CA MET A 429 11.15 1.33 -8.41
C MET A 429 10.73 2.79 -8.29
N ASP A 430 11.45 3.61 -7.52
CA ASP A 430 11.21 5.05 -7.38
C ASP A 430 11.17 5.76 -8.75
N LEU A 431 12.15 5.45 -9.62
CA LEU A 431 12.22 6.01 -10.98
C LEU A 431 11.12 5.46 -11.91
N MET A 432 10.70 4.21 -11.73
CA MET A 432 9.59 3.63 -12.49
C MET A 432 8.27 4.31 -12.12
N ILE A 433 8.05 4.61 -10.83
CA ILE A 433 6.88 5.36 -10.35
C ILE A 433 6.90 6.79 -10.92
N GLU A 434 8.05 7.45 -10.88
CA GLU A 434 8.20 8.78 -11.50
C GLU A 434 7.89 8.74 -13.01
N PHE A 435 8.35 7.70 -13.71
CA PHE A 435 8.05 7.48 -15.11
C PHE A 435 6.55 7.26 -15.35
N PHE A 436 5.89 6.44 -14.54
CA PHE A 436 4.45 6.17 -14.65
C PHE A 436 3.58 7.40 -14.41
N ARG A 437 4.05 8.32 -13.56
CA ARG A 437 3.39 9.60 -13.33
C ARG A 437 3.64 10.64 -14.43
N SER A 438 4.49 10.37 -15.43
CA SER A 438 4.83 11.33 -16.48
C SER A 438 3.71 11.48 -17.54
N PRO A 439 3.47 12.67 -18.17
CA PRO A 439 4.00 13.93 -17.69
C PRO A 439 3.38 14.17 -16.32
N PRO A 440 4.17 14.55 -15.30
CA PRO A 440 3.62 14.76 -13.97
C PRO A 440 2.43 15.72 -14.06
N PRO A 441 1.48 15.57 -13.14
CA PRO A 441 0.28 16.39 -13.12
C PRO A 441 0.64 17.86 -13.28
N GLU A 442 -0.21 18.63 -13.96
CA GLU A 442 0.02 20.05 -14.28
C GLU A 442 0.45 20.86 -13.03
N PHE A 443 0.00 20.42 -11.85
CA PHE A 443 0.43 20.90 -10.54
C PHE A 443 0.73 19.73 -9.58
N PRO A 444 1.98 19.22 -9.51
CA PRO A 444 2.30 18.11 -8.60
C PRO A 444 2.26 18.55 -7.14
N PRO A 445 1.98 17.64 -6.18
CA PRO A 445 2.00 17.97 -4.77
C PRO A 445 3.42 18.31 -4.30
N PRO A 446 3.58 19.11 -3.22
CA PRO A 446 4.86 19.26 -2.53
C PRO A 446 5.47 17.90 -2.15
N LEU A 447 6.80 17.78 -2.16
CA LEU A 447 7.47 16.51 -1.86
C LEU A 447 8.07 16.52 -0.46
N ASN A 448 8.38 15.33 0.09
CA ASN A 448 9.10 15.17 1.36
C ASN A 448 8.56 16.05 2.49
N LEU A 449 7.23 16.13 2.62
CA LEU A 449 6.63 16.78 3.76
C LEU A 449 7.05 16.01 5.01
N VAL A 450 7.70 16.68 5.95
CA VAL A 450 8.13 16.11 7.22
C VAL A 450 7.78 17.07 8.35
N ALA A 451 7.48 16.51 9.51
CA ALA A 451 7.20 17.26 10.74
C ALA A 451 8.26 16.97 11.79
N GLN A 452 8.91 18.01 12.30
CA GLN A 452 9.84 17.95 13.42
C GLN A 452 9.16 18.49 14.67
N VAL A 453 8.97 17.63 15.66
CA VAL A 453 8.27 17.98 16.91
C VAL A 453 9.20 18.71 17.88
N GLY A 454 8.66 19.72 18.56
CA GLY A 454 9.26 20.46 19.66
C GLY A 454 8.28 20.66 20.82
N ASP A 455 8.66 21.50 21.79
CA ASP A 455 7.83 21.82 22.96
C ASP A 455 6.76 22.84 22.61
N GLY A 456 5.53 22.36 22.47
CA GLY A 456 4.40 23.17 22.02
C GLY A 456 4.58 23.72 20.61
N GLU A 457 5.42 23.08 19.79
CA GLU A 457 5.68 23.48 18.40
C GLU A 457 5.93 22.28 17.49
N VAL A 458 5.65 22.46 16.20
CA VAL A 458 5.97 21.52 15.12
C VAL A 458 6.55 22.32 13.96
N THR A 459 7.75 21.98 13.53
CA THR A 459 8.36 22.54 12.33
C THR A 459 8.11 21.62 11.15
N LEU A 460 7.30 22.09 10.20
CA LEU A 460 7.04 21.43 8.94
C LEU A 460 8.08 21.86 7.91
N SER A 461 8.61 20.93 7.12
CA SER A 461 9.42 21.26 5.94
C SER A 461 9.03 20.38 4.75
N TRP A 462 9.11 20.93 3.54
CA TRP A 462 8.77 20.25 2.30
C TRP A 462 9.57 20.77 1.11
N ASP A 463 9.73 19.93 0.10
CA ASP A 463 10.38 20.27 -1.15
C ASP A 463 9.43 20.95 -2.15
N HIS A 464 10.01 21.76 -3.03
CA HIS A 464 9.26 22.43 -4.10
C HIS A 464 8.63 21.39 -5.05
N PRO A 465 7.36 21.52 -5.44
CA PRO A 465 6.72 20.55 -6.33
C PRO A 465 7.40 20.42 -7.70
N ARG A 466 7.90 21.54 -8.25
CA ARG A 466 8.74 21.55 -9.47
C ARG A 466 10.26 21.32 -9.26
N ARG A 467 10.75 21.03 -8.04
CA ARG A 467 12.13 20.48 -7.88
C ARG A 467 12.28 19.16 -8.64
N ALA A 468 11.17 18.47 -8.90
CA ALA A 468 11.09 17.25 -9.69
C ALA A 468 11.11 17.47 -11.23
N GLN A 469 11.11 18.71 -11.74
CA GLN A 469 10.92 18.87 -13.20
C GLN A 469 11.78 19.87 -13.97
N GLN A 470 12.54 20.76 -13.32
CA GLN A 470 13.62 21.47 -14.01
C GLN A 470 14.52 22.16 -12.98
N ILE A 471 15.79 21.74 -12.93
CA ILE A 471 16.82 22.14 -11.95
C ILE A 471 16.53 21.45 -10.60
N ILE A 472 17.05 20.26 -10.31
CA ILE A 472 18.47 20.00 -10.12
C ILE A 472 18.79 18.53 -10.48
N GLY A 473 19.25 18.27 -11.71
CA GLY A 473 19.59 16.91 -12.14
C GLY A 473 20.79 16.37 -11.35
N ARG A 474 20.59 15.28 -10.60
CA ARG A 474 21.56 14.34 -9.95
C ARG A 474 22.68 14.94 -9.08
N ASN A 475 23.35 15.99 -9.54
CA ASN A 475 24.54 16.62 -8.97
C ASN A 475 24.37 17.14 -7.53
N VAL A 476 23.29 17.83 -7.16
CA VAL A 476 23.16 18.36 -5.77
C VAL A 476 22.86 17.26 -4.76
N LEU A 477 22.01 16.29 -5.09
CA LEU A 477 21.70 15.18 -4.21
C LEU A 477 22.92 14.26 -4.05
N ASP A 478 23.67 14.01 -5.13
CA ASP A 478 24.93 13.28 -5.10
C ASP A 478 26.01 14.01 -4.28
N LEU A 479 26.13 15.34 -4.44
CA LEU A 479 27.02 16.17 -3.64
C LEU A 479 26.62 16.15 -2.15
N GLN A 480 25.34 16.26 -1.83
CA GLN A 480 24.82 16.22 -0.45
C GLN A 480 25.04 14.84 0.20
N ARG A 481 24.77 13.75 -0.53
CA ARG A 481 25.00 12.38 -0.08
C ARG A 481 26.49 12.11 0.15
N GLU A 482 27.38 12.55 -0.75
CA GLU A 482 28.81 12.36 -0.57
C GLU A 482 29.39 13.22 0.56
N ILE A 483 28.90 14.46 0.74
CA ILE A 483 29.23 15.28 1.92
C ILE A 483 28.80 14.58 3.21
N ALA A 484 27.58 14.02 3.25
CA ALA A 484 27.08 13.29 4.41
C ALA A 484 27.95 12.06 4.70
N ARG A 485 28.29 11.28 3.67
CA ARG A 485 29.14 10.09 3.78
C ARG A 485 30.53 10.42 4.33
N LEU A 486 31.18 11.47 3.83
CA LEU A 486 32.50 11.91 4.29
C LEU A 486 32.47 12.56 5.68
N SER A 487 31.32 13.12 6.08
CA SER A 487 31.13 13.76 7.39
C SER A 487 30.85 12.75 8.51
N GLN A 488 30.47 11.51 8.18
CA GLN A 488 30.18 10.48 9.17
C GLN A 488 31.45 10.00 9.89
N PRO A 489 31.44 9.94 11.24
CA PRO A 489 32.60 9.49 12.00
C PRO A 489 32.80 7.97 11.87
N ARG A 490 33.86 7.54 11.18
CA ARG A 490 34.30 6.14 11.22
C ARG A 490 35.07 5.87 12.50
N ASN A 491 34.61 4.90 13.31
CA ASN A 491 35.25 4.44 14.54
C ASN A 491 35.53 5.56 15.58
N SER A 492 34.57 6.47 15.78
CA SER A 492 34.65 7.54 16.79
C SER A 492 35.80 8.54 16.58
N LEU A 493 36.43 8.54 15.41
CA LEU A 493 37.48 9.49 15.04
C LEU A 493 36.87 10.56 14.11
N LYS A 494 37.33 11.80 14.26
CA LYS A 494 36.95 12.91 13.37
C LYS A 494 37.40 12.58 11.93
N PRO A 495 36.73 13.14 10.90
CA PRO A 495 37.15 12.99 9.50
C PRO A 495 38.62 13.33 9.31
N SER A 496 39.31 12.62 8.41
CA SER A 496 40.72 12.85 8.11
C SER A 496 40.93 14.23 7.48
N ASP A 497 42.16 14.77 7.51
CA ASP A 497 42.42 16.08 6.89
C ASP A 497 42.13 16.06 5.38
N ALA A 498 42.35 14.93 4.70
CA ALA A 498 41.99 14.73 3.29
C ALA A 498 40.47 14.72 3.06
N ASP A 499 39.70 14.10 3.95
CA ASP A 499 38.23 14.10 3.86
C ASP A 499 37.67 15.50 4.12
N ARG A 500 38.26 16.26 5.06
CA ARG A 500 37.86 17.65 5.32
C ARG A 500 38.11 18.56 4.13
N ASP A 501 39.28 18.45 3.50
CA ASP A 501 39.60 19.23 2.30
C ASP A 501 38.63 18.88 1.16
N ARG A 502 38.27 17.60 1.00
CA ARG A 502 37.27 17.16 0.00
C ARG A 502 35.86 17.64 0.33
N ILE A 503 35.44 17.63 1.59
CA ILE A 503 34.15 18.18 2.03
C ILE A 503 34.06 19.68 1.71
N VAL A 504 35.14 20.44 1.91
CA VAL A 504 35.17 21.87 1.58
C VAL A 504 34.98 22.08 0.08
N GLU A 505 35.68 21.31 -0.76
CA GLU A 505 35.54 21.38 -2.23
C GLU A 505 34.13 21.01 -2.70
N LEU A 506 33.54 19.93 -2.14
CA LEU A 506 32.18 19.51 -2.47
C LEU A 506 31.14 20.54 -2.01
N ARG A 507 31.36 21.22 -0.87
CA ARG A 507 30.48 22.29 -0.40
C ARG A 507 30.55 23.52 -1.30
N GLU A 508 31.72 23.87 -1.83
CA GLU A 508 31.87 24.97 -2.80
C GLU A 508 31.20 24.64 -4.14
N GLN A 509 31.28 23.38 -4.58
CA GLN A 509 30.55 22.88 -5.76
C GLN A 509 29.03 22.88 -5.54
N LEU A 510 28.58 22.47 -4.36
CA LEU A 510 27.18 22.51 -3.95
C LEU A 510 26.67 23.96 -3.91
N GLU A 511 27.43 24.88 -3.32
CA GLU A 511 27.08 26.30 -3.25
C GLU A 511 27.05 26.93 -4.66
N THR A 512 27.97 26.55 -5.54
CA THR A 512 27.96 26.99 -6.95
C THR A 512 26.76 26.42 -7.72
N ALA A 513 26.40 25.15 -7.49
CA ALA A 513 25.24 24.52 -8.11
C ALA A 513 23.92 25.15 -7.63
N LEU A 514 23.85 25.52 -6.34
CA LEU A 514 22.73 26.25 -5.75
C LEU A 514 22.64 27.70 -6.29
N LEU A 515 23.77 28.41 -6.41
CA LEU A 515 23.82 29.76 -6.99
C LEU A 515 23.48 29.79 -8.48
N ALA A 516 23.84 28.73 -9.23
CA ALA A 516 23.41 28.56 -10.61
C ALA A 516 21.89 28.30 -10.72
N SER A 517 21.28 27.70 -9.69
CA SER A 517 19.83 27.51 -9.59
C SER A 517 19.08 28.83 -9.39
N GLU A 518 19.69 29.84 -8.75
CA GLU A 518 19.10 31.17 -8.60
C GLU A 518 19.09 32.00 -9.90
N GLN A 519 19.87 31.61 -10.93
CA GLN A 519 20.05 32.37 -12.18
C GLN A 519 19.38 31.76 -13.42
N ALA A 520 18.64 30.65 -13.29
CA ALA A 520 17.89 30.08 -14.40
C ALA A 520 16.61 30.90 -14.70
N PRO A 521 16.21 31.05 -15.98
CA PRO A 521 15.17 32.01 -16.36
C PRO A 521 13.76 31.48 -16.08
N GLN A 522 13.21 31.91 -14.95
CA GLN A 522 11.89 32.52 -14.70
C GLN A 522 11.32 32.04 -13.35
N ARG A 523 11.51 32.88 -12.33
CA ARG A 523 10.47 33.12 -11.32
C ARG A 523 9.21 33.53 -12.07
N ASP A 524 8.33 32.58 -12.34
CA ASP A 524 6.92 32.83 -12.56
C ASP A 524 6.23 31.55 -12.03
N GLU A 525 5.00 31.69 -11.52
CA GLU A 525 4.02 30.61 -11.30
C GLU A 525 3.74 30.14 -9.85
N LEU A 526 4.70 29.85 -8.94
CA LEU A 526 4.37 29.47 -7.53
C LEU A 526 4.14 30.72 -6.66
N GLU A 527 2.90 30.92 -6.19
CA GLU A 527 2.50 32.07 -5.39
C GLU A 527 2.72 31.83 -3.88
N SER A 528 2.34 30.65 -3.41
CA SER A 528 2.42 30.25 -2.01
C SER A 528 2.22 28.74 -1.86
N PHE A 529 2.44 28.25 -0.65
CA PHE A 529 1.97 26.99 -0.14
C PHE A 529 0.81 27.26 0.79
N GLN A 530 -0.23 26.45 0.66
CA GLN A 530 -1.33 26.41 1.60
C GLN A 530 -1.11 25.23 2.54
N ILE A 531 -1.12 25.52 3.83
CA ILE A 531 -0.91 24.57 4.91
C ILE A 531 -2.25 24.26 5.54
N PHE A 532 -2.50 22.98 5.75
CA PHE A 532 -3.66 22.48 6.47
C PHE A 532 -3.20 21.93 7.81
N MET A 533 -3.99 22.18 8.85
CA MET A 533 -3.85 21.59 10.16
C MET A 533 -5.19 20.96 10.54
N ASN A 534 -5.21 19.66 10.79
CA ASN A 534 -6.41 18.88 11.11
C ASN A 534 -7.53 19.05 10.05
N GLY A 535 -7.15 19.07 8.77
CA GLY A 535 -8.07 19.22 7.64
C GLY A 535 -8.52 20.65 7.34
N GLU A 536 -8.29 21.61 8.25
CA GLU A 536 -8.63 23.02 8.04
C GLU A 536 -7.44 23.82 7.49
N GLU A 537 -7.72 24.82 6.66
CA GLU A 537 -6.71 25.76 6.19
C GLU A 537 -6.11 26.54 7.38
N TYR A 538 -4.82 26.34 7.61
CA TYR A 538 -4.10 26.96 8.72
C TYR A 538 -3.38 28.24 8.28
N ALA A 539 -2.59 28.16 7.21
CA ALA A 539 -1.74 29.27 6.80
C ALA A 539 -1.41 29.23 5.30
N PHE A 540 -1.01 30.38 4.77
CA PHE A 540 -0.27 30.46 3.52
C PHE A 540 1.16 30.92 3.81
N THR A 541 2.12 30.27 3.16
CA THR A 541 3.54 30.65 3.26
C THR A 541 4.21 30.51 1.91
N ASN A 542 5.18 31.37 1.60
CA ASN A 542 6.04 31.17 0.44
C ASN A 542 7.38 30.50 0.81
N ALA A 543 7.55 30.13 2.08
CA ALA A 543 8.68 29.34 2.56
C ALA A 543 8.41 27.85 2.37
N HIS A 544 9.48 27.07 2.27
CA HIS A 544 9.49 25.60 2.22
C HIS A 544 9.47 24.96 3.61
N GLU A 545 9.23 25.78 4.63
CA GLU A 545 9.24 25.42 6.02
C GLU A 545 8.26 26.33 6.76
N LEU A 546 7.55 25.78 7.74
CA LEU A 546 6.69 26.52 8.64
C LEU A 546 6.71 25.91 10.03
N THR A 547 7.09 26.70 11.03
CA THR A 547 6.92 26.32 12.44
C THR A 547 5.55 26.75 12.93
N VAL A 548 4.75 25.76 13.31
CA VAL A 548 3.48 25.93 14.02
C VAL A 548 3.80 25.91 15.51
N ILE A 549 3.38 26.94 16.23
CA ILE A 549 3.65 27.13 17.67
C ILE A 549 2.36 27.19 18.46
N GLU A 550 2.46 27.20 19.80
CA GLU A 550 1.33 27.21 20.74
C GLU A 550 0.45 25.96 20.63
N LEU A 551 1.04 24.84 20.22
CA LEU A 551 0.39 23.55 20.19
C LEU A 551 0.34 22.93 21.60
N GLU A 552 -0.71 22.16 21.87
CA GLU A 552 -0.80 21.38 23.09
C GLU A 552 0.10 20.14 22.99
N ASN A 553 0.97 19.97 23.97
CA ASN A 553 1.82 18.78 24.03
C ASN A 553 0.96 17.53 24.26
N ASN A 554 1.36 16.41 23.63
CA ASN A 554 0.65 15.12 23.63
C ASN A 554 -0.71 15.12 22.89
N GLN A 555 -1.03 16.18 22.14
CA GLN A 555 -2.13 16.18 21.20
C GLN A 555 -1.63 15.81 19.79
N LEU A 556 -2.36 14.96 19.08
CA LEU A 556 -2.07 14.64 17.68
C LEU A 556 -2.51 15.79 16.77
N TYR A 557 -1.61 16.23 15.89
CA TYR A 557 -1.90 17.17 14.82
C TYR A 557 -1.57 16.53 13.48
N LEU A 558 -2.47 16.70 12.50
CA LEU A 558 -2.25 16.31 11.12
C LEU A 558 -1.89 17.55 10.32
N PHE A 559 -0.80 17.50 9.58
CA PHE A 559 -0.36 18.59 8.73
C PHE A 559 -0.31 18.16 7.27
N ALA A 560 -0.84 19.00 6.39
CA ALA A 560 -0.76 18.77 4.95
C ALA A 560 -0.42 20.07 4.23
N VAL A 561 0.15 19.96 3.03
CA VAL A 561 0.63 21.12 2.27
C VAL A 561 0.25 20.96 0.81
N ARG A 562 -0.28 22.01 0.18
CA ARG A 562 -0.38 22.08 -1.29
C ARG A 562 0.29 23.34 -1.81
N ALA A 563 0.76 23.30 -3.04
CA ALA A 563 1.24 24.46 -3.77
C ALA A 563 0.09 25.23 -4.43
N VAL A 564 0.21 26.55 -4.47
CA VAL A 564 -0.73 27.47 -5.10
C VAL A 564 0.00 28.21 -6.21
N TYR A 565 -0.59 28.22 -7.39
CA TYR A 565 0.00 28.79 -8.59
C TYR A 565 -0.82 29.95 -9.14
N SER A 566 -0.13 31.01 -9.58
CA SER A 566 -0.74 32.24 -10.10
C SER A 566 -0.73 32.34 -11.64
N ASN A 567 -0.13 31.37 -12.33
CA ASN A 567 -0.12 31.27 -13.79
C ASN A 567 0.42 29.87 -14.18
N PRO A 568 -0.27 29.04 -14.97
CA PRO A 568 -1.73 29.00 -15.00
C PRO A 568 -2.27 28.96 -13.55
N ASN A 569 -3.41 29.61 -13.31
CA ASN A 569 -4.02 29.60 -11.98
C ASN A 569 -4.44 28.18 -11.63
N GLY A 570 -3.98 27.68 -10.49
CA GLY A 570 -4.29 26.32 -10.04
C GLY A 570 -3.72 26.03 -8.66
N VAL A 571 -4.10 24.89 -8.11
CA VAL A 571 -3.53 24.34 -6.88
C VAL A 571 -3.03 22.94 -7.19
N SER A 572 -1.93 22.55 -6.55
CA SER A 572 -1.52 21.15 -6.61
C SER A 572 -2.47 20.25 -5.84
N GLU A 573 -2.31 18.95 -6.05
CA GLU A 573 -2.70 17.95 -5.07
C GLU A 573 -2.05 18.23 -3.71
N ILE A 574 -2.62 17.63 -2.66
CA ILE A 574 -2.17 17.81 -1.28
C ILE A 574 -1.06 16.79 -0.97
N ALA A 575 0.04 17.26 -0.40
CA ALA A 575 1.07 16.44 0.21
C ALA A 575 0.75 16.21 1.69
N GLY A 576 0.83 14.96 2.14
CA GLY A 576 0.48 14.55 3.49
C GLY A 576 -0.85 13.78 3.56
N PRO A 577 -1.45 13.64 4.75
CA PRO A 577 -1.03 14.27 6.00
C PRO A 577 0.24 13.65 6.60
N VAL A 578 1.01 14.46 7.31
CA VAL A 578 2.02 13.99 8.28
C VAL A 578 1.51 14.19 9.69
N PHE A 579 1.74 13.18 10.52
CA PHE A 579 1.34 13.19 11.92
C PHE A 579 2.44 13.79 12.78
N ALA A 580 2.05 14.64 13.74
CA ALA A 580 2.97 15.20 14.70
C ALA A 580 2.31 15.32 16.08
N VAL A 581 3.02 14.84 17.10
CA VAL A 581 2.64 14.99 18.51
C VAL A 581 3.71 15.85 19.18
N PRO A 582 3.46 17.15 19.43
CA PRO A 582 4.38 18.00 20.16
C PRO A 582 4.64 17.41 21.54
N THR A 583 5.87 17.50 22.02
CA THR A 583 6.27 16.93 23.31
C THR A 583 7.01 17.97 24.12
N ALA A 584 6.69 18.05 25.42
CA ALA A 584 7.41 18.95 26.31
C ALA A 584 8.90 18.61 26.32
N ILE A 585 9.79 19.61 26.30
CA ILE A 585 11.22 19.35 26.45
C ILE A 585 11.44 18.75 27.85
N VAL A 586 11.69 17.44 27.87
CA VAL A 586 12.15 16.76 29.05
C VAL A 586 13.60 17.20 29.28
N GLY A 587 13.81 18.08 30.26
CA GLY A 587 15.14 18.59 30.59
C GLY A 587 16.16 17.46 30.83
N PRO A 588 17.46 17.73 30.72
CA PRO A 588 18.51 16.71 30.80
C PRO A 588 18.52 16.08 32.21
N GLY A 589 17.84 14.95 32.37
CA GLY A 589 17.69 14.27 33.66
C GLY A 589 16.53 13.30 33.80
N TRP A 590 15.62 13.19 32.83
CA TRP A 590 14.52 12.21 32.85
C TRP A 590 14.44 11.43 31.54
N THR A 591 14.07 10.16 31.64
CA THR A 591 13.69 9.30 30.51
C THR A 591 12.18 9.13 30.52
N GLN A 592 11.55 9.22 29.36
CA GLN A 592 10.14 8.93 29.16
C GLN A 592 9.95 7.39 29.19
N ASP A 593 8.96 6.94 29.97
CA ASP A 593 8.55 5.53 30.08
C ASP A 593 7.76 5.10 28.83
#